data_AF-A0A4Y8LFM0-F1
#
_entry.id   AF-A0A4Y8LFM0-F1
#
_cell.length_a   1.000
_cell.length_b   1.000
_cell.length_c   1.000
_cell.angle_alpha   90.00
_cell.angle_beta   90.00
_cell.angle_gamma   90.00
#
_symmetry.space_group_name_H-M   'P 1'
#
loop_
_entity.id
_entity.type
_entity.pdbx_description
1 polymer ?
#
loop_
_entity_poly.entity_id
_entity_poly.type
_entity_poly.pdbx_seq_one_letter_code
_entity_poly.pdbx_strand_id
1 'polypeptide(L)'
;MKSLISYFKQRKFRNDFINTLYEFHGLLLANINEKKIKKAQKQKQPIEPHFLTMIRAARIVSKVQKISGSRDGAELLANLLYSETILMRQVLKAKKDGLSIRNETIQESIEEIAIGFEKTVDHFYELRTEGMREEMMISRELRAQRERMTAHKRIDHK
;
A
#
# COMPACT_ATOMS: atom_id res chain seq x y z
N MET A 1 -24.66 -12.25 0.29
CA MET A 1 -24.94 -11.10 -0.60
C MET A 1 -24.61 -9.82 0.14
N LYS A 2 -23.55 -9.08 -0.23
CA LYS A 2 -23.27 -7.75 0.34
C LYS A 2 -24.34 -6.77 -0.19
N SER A 3 -24.97 -5.95 0.67
CA SER A 3 -26.02 -5.02 0.23
C SER A 3 -25.46 -3.93 -0.69
N LEU A 4 -26.28 -3.39 -1.61
CA LEU A 4 -25.91 -2.27 -2.48
C LEU A 4 -25.36 -1.06 -1.69
N ILE A 5 -25.90 -0.81 -0.50
CA ILE A 5 -25.45 0.24 0.42
C ILE A 5 -24.02 -0.02 0.92
N SER A 6 -23.67 -1.28 1.20
CA SER A 6 -22.31 -1.70 1.57
C SER A 6 -21.33 -1.46 0.42
N TYR A 7 -21.74 -1.77 -0.82
CA TYR A 7 -20.93 -1.54 -2.02
C TYR A 7 -20.66 -0.06 -2.29
N PHE A 8 -21.67 0.82 -2.17
CA PHE A 8 -21.48 2.27 -2.35
C PHE A 8 -20.56 2.88 -1.29
N LYS A 9 -20.67 2.44 -0.03
CA LYS A 9 -19.78 2.89 1.06
C LYS A 9 -18.33 2.48 0.80
N GLN A 10 -18.09 1.24 0.33
CA GLN A 10 -16.75 0.75 -0.02
C GLN A 10 -16.17 1.50 -1.22
N ARG A 11 -16.98 1.77 -2.25
CA ARG A 11 -16.54 2.53 -3.43
C ARG A 11 -16.17 3.98 -3.08
N LYS A 12 -16.97 4.63 -2.23
CA LYS A 12 -16.69 5.99 -1.74
C LYS A 12 -15.39 5.99 -0.93
N PHE A 13 -15.26 5.06 0.02
CA PHE A 13 -14.06 4.97 0.86
C PHE A 13 -12.79 4.70 0.04
N ARG A 14 -12.85 3.84 -0.97
CA ARG A 14 -11.69 3.58 -1.85
C ARG A 14 -11.24 4.84 -2.61
N ASN A 15 -12.18 5.58 -3.18
CA ASN A 15 -11.86 6.82 -3.88
C ASN A 15 -11.27 7.86 -2.92
N ASP A 16 -11.86 7.96 -1.74
CA ASP A 16 -11.39 8.79 -0.63
C ASP A 16 -9.95 8.43 -0.22
N PHE A 17 -9.65 7.15 -0.07
CA PHE A 17 -8.31 6.64 0.22
C PHE A 17 -7.32 7.04 -0.88
N ILE A 18 -7.63 6.76 -2.14
CA ILE A 18 -6.76 7.09 -3.27
C ILE A 18 -6.49 8.60 -3.30
N ASN A 19 -7.52 9.44 -3.24
CA ASN A 19 -7.34 10.89 -3.29
C ASN A 19 -6.47 11.38 -2.12
N THR A 20 -6.74 10.89 -0.91
CA THR A 20 -5.95 11.21 0.29
C THR A 20 -4.49 10.78 0.13
N LEU A 21 -4.25 9.59 -0.43
CA LEU A 21 -2.91 9.04 -0.67
C LEU A 21 -2.11 9.89 -1.66
N TYR A 22 -2.74 10.38 -2.73
CA TYR A 22 -2.09 11.26 -3.71
C TYR A 22 -1.80 12.65 -3.16
N GLU A 23 -2.74 13.24 -2.42
CA GLU A 23 -2.56 14.53 -1.77
C GLU A 23 -1.45 14.48 -0.71
N PHE A 24 -1.45 13.44 0.13
CA PHE A 24 -0.42 13.21 1.14
C PHE A 24 0.96 13.02 0.50
N HIS A 25 1.06 12.27 -0.60
CA HIS A 25 2.33 12.14 -1.33
C HIS A 25 2.84 13.50 -1.84
N GLY A 26 1.95 14.31 -2.43
CA GLY A 26 2.28 15.66 -2.89
C GLY A 26 2.80 16.54 -1.77
N LEU A 27 2.15 16.49 -0.59
CA LEU A 27 2.60 17.21 0.60
C LEU A 27 4.03 16.80 1.00
N LEU A 28 4.32 15.51 1.06
CA LEU A 28 5.66 15.01 1.44
C LEU A 28 6.72 15.53 0.46
N LEU A 29 6.49 15.36 -0.85
CA LEU A 29 7.44 15.79 -1.88
C LEU A 29 7.69 17.31 -1.84
N ALA A 30 6.64 18.12 -1.65
CA ALA A 30 6.76 19.57 -1.58
C ALA A 30 7.61 20.06 -0.39
N ASN A 31 7.73 19.25 0.67
CA ASN A 31 8.47 19.59 1.88
C ASN A 31 9.88 18.97 1.92
N ILE A 32 10.25 18.16 0.94
CA ILE A 32 11.62 17.62 0.80
C ILE A 32 12.51 18.65 0.08
N ASN A 33 13.50 19.20 0.78
CA ASN A 33 14.48 20.11 0.16
C ASN A 33 15.65 19.31 -0.46
N GLU A 34 15.46 18.86 -1.70
CA GLU A 34 16.46 18.05 -2.41
C GLU A 34 17.83 18.73 -2.51
N LYS A 35 17.87 20.05 -2.72
CA LYS A 35 19.13 20.80 -2.83
C LYS A 35 19.91 20.74 -1.51
N LYS A 36 19.23 20.92 -0.37
CA LYS A 36 19.84 20.84 0.95
C LYS A 36 20.32 19.43 1.27
N ILE A 37 19.53 18.41 0.94
CA ILE A 37 19.90 17.00 1.12
C ILE A 37 21.12 16.63 0.28
N LYS A 38 21.11 16.97 -1.02
CA LYS A 38 22.24 16.70 -1.93
C LYS A 38 23.51 17.40 -1.47
N LYS A 39 23.42 18.63 -0.94
CA LYS A 39 24.56 19.36 -0.38
C LYS A 39 25.10 18.65 0.88
N ALA A 40 24.23 18.28 1.82
CA ALA A 40 24.63 17.57 3.04
C ALA A 40 25.32 16.23 2.72
N GLN A 41 24.77 15.46 1.77
CA GLN A 41 25.38 14.21 1.29
C GLN A 41 26.78 14.42 0.69
N LYS A 42 26.92 15.40 -0.22
CA LYS A 42 28.24 15.74 -0.82
C LYS A 42 29.28 16.15 0.24
N GLN A 43 28.83 16.83 1.28
CA GLN A 43 29.68 17.34 2.35
C GLN A 43 29.83 16.35 3.53
N LYS A 44 29.27 15.14 3.44
CA LYS A 44 29.22 14.13 4.53
C LYS A 44 28.66 14.70 5.84
N GLN A 45 27.71 15.64 5.75
CA GLN A 45 27.04 16.23 6.89
C GLN A 45 25.77 15.45 7.25
N PRO A 46 25.36 15.44 8.54
CA PRO A 46 24.11 14.83 8.94
C PRO A 46 22.92 15.51 8.26
N ILE A 47 21.96 14.70 7.81
CA ILE A 47 20.68 15.16 7.27
C ILE A 47 19.72 15.34 8.44
N GLU A 48 18.96 16.44 8.45
CA GLU A 48 17.99 16.67 9.51
C GLU A 48 16.93 15.56 9.56
N PRO A 49 16.55 15.05 10.75
CA PRO A 49 15.65 13.91 10.90
C PRO A 49 14.34 14.03 10.13
N HIS A 50 13.70 15.21 10.16
CA HIS A 50 12.43 15.43 9.46
C HIS A 50 12.52 15.17 7.94
N PHE A 51 13.65 15.48 7.30
CA PHE A 51 13.84 15.15 5.89
C PHE A 51 13.94 13.63 5.68
N LEU A 52 14.59 12.90 6.59
CA LEU A 52 14.69 11.44 6.50
C LEU A 52 13.31 10.78 6.63
N THR A 53 12.50 11.21 7.60
CA THR A 53 11.11 10.76 7.79
C THR A 53 10.27 11.02 6.53
N MET A 54 10.31 12.25 5.99
CA MET A 54 9.55 12.57 4.76
C MET A 54 10.02 11.77 3.55
N ILE A 55 11.32 11.56 3.37
CA ILE A 55 11.86 10.76 2.25
C ILE A 55 11.41 9.29 2.38
N ARG A 56 11.48 8.71 3.58
CA ARG A 56 11.01 7.35 3.84
C ARG A 56 9.52 7.23 3.56
N ALA A 57 8.72 8.12 4.14
CA ALA A 57 7.27 8.18 3.94
C ALA A 57 6.92 8.31 2.45
N ALA A 58 7.58 9.22 1.72
CA ALA A 58 7.31 9.42 0.29
C ALA A 58 7.62 8.15 -0.53
N ARG A 59 8.71 7.46 -0.20
CA ARG A 59 9.09 6.19 -0.85
C ARG A 59 8.04 5.10 -0.63
N ILE A 60 7.57 4.92 0.60
CA ILE A 60 6.57 3.88 0.87
C ILE A 60 5.20 4.25 0.30
N VAL A 61 4.77 5.51 0.41
CA VAL A 61 3.54 6.02 -0.20
C VAL A 61 3.55 5.79 -1.71
N SER A 62 4.68 6.02 -2.39
CA SER A 62 4.83 5.72 -3.82
C SER A 62 4.64 4.24 -4.14
N LYS A 63 5.10 3.31 -3.28
CA LYS A 63 4.86 1.87 -3.45
C LYS A 63 3.37 1.54 -3.30
N VAL A 64 2.72 2.07 -2.27
CA VAL A 64 1.27 1.89 -2.03
C VAL A 64 0.46 2.44 -3.21
N GLN A 65 0.83 3.61 -3.76
CA GLN A 65 0.19 4.18 -4.95
C GLN A 65 0.24 3.23 -6.14
N LYS A 66 1.41 2.63 -6.42
CA LYS A 66 1.56 1.66 -7.52
C LYS A 66 0.65 0.45 -7.35
N ILE A 67 0.54 -0.10 -6.15
CA ILE A 67 -0.33 -1.25 -5.87
C ILE A 67 -1.81 -0.85 -6.01
N SER A 68 -2.17 0.32 -5.46
CA SER A 68 -3.52 0.89 -5.55
C SER A 68 -3.94 1.31 -6.96
N GLY A 69 -3.01 1.36 -7.92
CA GLY A 69 -3.32 1.59 -9.34
C GLY A 69 -3.99 0.40 -10.02
N SER A 70 -3.94 -0.79 -9.41
CA SER A 70 -4.67 -1.97 -9.87
C SER A 70 -6.05 -2.06 -9.23
N ARG A 71 -7.04 -2.61 -9.95
CA ARG A 71 -8.43 -2.71 -9.46
C ARG A 71 -8.52 -3.50 -8.15
N ASP A 72 -7.86 -4.65 -8.08
CA ASP A 72 -7.91 -5.53 -6.90
C ASP A 72 -7.01 -5.02 -5.77
N GLY A 73 -5.87 -4.41 -6.11
CA GLY A 73 -4.97 -3.81 -5.12
C GLY A 73 -5.59 -2.60 -4.42
N ALA A 74 -6.40 -1.80 -5.10
CA ALA A 74 -7.08 -0.65 -4.50
C ALA A 74 -8.11 -1.05 -3.43
N GLU A 75 -8.87 -2.12 -3.67
CA GLU A 75 -9.89 -2.59 -2.74
C GLU A 75 -9.27 -3.25 -1.51
N LEU A 76 -8.26 -4.09 -1.71
CA LEU A 76 -7.56 -4.75 -0.61
C LEU A 76 -6.82 -3.74 0.28
N LEU A 77 -6.06 -2.82 -0.33
CA LEU A 77 -5.32 -1.82 0.43
C LEU A 77 -6.21 -0.81 1.16
N ALA A 78 -7.33 -0.40 0.57
CA ALA A 78 -8.25 0.50 1.26
C ALA A 78 -8.75 -0.11 2.57
N ASN A 79 -9.06 -1.41 2.59
CA ASN A 79 -9.51 -2.08 3.81
C ASN A 79 -8.39 -2.22 4.84
N LEU A 80 -7.16 -2.51 4.40
CA LEU A 80 -6.02 -2.70 5.29
C LEU A 80 -5.48 -1.38 5.86
N LEU A 81 -5.64 -0.27 5.13
CA LEU A 81 -5.06 1.04 5.48
C LEU A 81 -6.10 2.05 5.99
N TYR A 82 -7.17 1.57 6.63
CA TYR A 82 -8.24 2.46 7.11
C TYR A 82 -7.73 3.46 8.16
N SER A 83 -6.95 3.00 9.13
CA SER A 83 -6.31 3.83 10.18
C SER A 83 -5.39 4.89 9.58
N GLU A 84 -4.52 4.49 8.66
CA GLU A 84 -3.55 5.36 8.01
C GLU A 84 -4.26 6.38 7.12
N THR A 85 -5.40 6.03 6.53
CA THR A 85 -6.25 6.98 5.80
C THR A 85 -6.75 8.10 6.72
N ILE A 86 -7.12 7.78 7.95
CA ILE A 86 -7.54 8.78 8.95
C ILE A 86 -6.35 9.65 9.35
N LEU A 87 -5.20 9.04 9.66
CA LEU A 87 -3.99 9.77 10.03
C LEU A 87 -3.51 10.71 8.92
N MET A 88 -3.50 10.25 7.65
CA MET A 88 -3.17 11.11 6.51
C MET A 88 -4.09 12.33 6.43
N ARG A 89 -5.41 12.14 6.62
CA ARG A 89 -6.37 13.26 6.64
C ARG A 89 -6.11 14.23 7.78
N GLN A 90 -5.75 13.74 8.95
CA GLN A 90 -5.39 14.59 10.09
C GLN A 90 -4.14 15.40 9.81
N VAL A 91 -3.10 14.80 9.22
CA VAL A 91 -1.88 15.53 8.81
C VAL A 91 -2.20 16.59 7.75
N LEU A 92 -2.96 16.23 6.72
CA LEU A 92 -3.39 17.17 5.67
C LEU A 92 -4.21 18.33 6.24
N LYS A 93 -5.14 18.04 7.16
CA LYS A 93 -5.93 19.05 7.83
C LYS A 93 -5.07 19.96 8.72
N ALA A 94 -4.21 19.40 9.57
CA ALA A 94 -3.30 20.17 10.40
C ALA A 94 -2.43 21.10 9.56
N LYS A 95 -2.02 20.64 8.37
CA LYS A 95 -1.31 21.47 7.40
C LYS A 95 -2.14 22.62 6.82
N LYS A 96 -3.39 22.35 6.46
CA LYS A 96 -4.33 23.38 6.02
C LYS A 96 -4.60 24.41 7.12
N ASP A 97 -4.59 23.98 8.37
CA ASP A 97 -4.79 24.82 9.55
C ASP A 97 -3.52 25.60 9.95
N GLY A 98 -2.43 25.47 9.17
CA GLY A 98 -1.22 26.29 9.31
C GLY A 98 -0.10 25.68 10.16
N LEU A 99 -0.23 24.44 10.64
CA LEU A 99 0.84 23.81 11.40
C LEU A 99 2.08 23.55 10.54
N SER A 100 3.25 23.77 11.14
CA SER A 100 4.54 23.46 10.49
C SER A 100 4.68 21.96 10.24
N ILE A 101 5.26 21.57 9.09
CA ILE A 101 5.51 20.14 8.82
C ILE A 101 6.49 19.57 9.83
N ARG A 102 7.36 20.44 10.36
CA ARG A 102 8.37 20.11 11.36
C ARG A 102 7.80 20.03 12.78
N ASN A 103 6.51 20.26 12.96
CA ASN A 103 5.87 20.03 14.25
C ASN A 103 6.04 18.54 14.61
N GLU A 104 6.41 18.27 15.86
CA GLU A 104 6.75 16.93 16.35
C GLU A 104 5.59 15.95 16.16
N THR A 105 4.38 16.30 16.58
CA THR A 105 3.18 15.46 16.41
C THR A 105 2.88 15.15 14.95
N ILE A 106 3.13 16.10 14.04
CA ILE A 106 2.98 15.86 12.59
C ILE A 106 4.07 14.88 12.10
N GLN A 107 5.31 15.01 12.55
CA GLN A 107 6.39 14.10 12.19
C GLN A 107 6.14 12.68 12.71
N GLU A 108 5.67 12.54 13.95
CA GLU A 108 5.26 11.25 14.53
C GLU A 108 4.12 10.62 13.72
N SER A 109 3.09 11.39 13.38
CA SER A 109 1.99 10.89 12.56
C SER A 109 2.46 10.42 11.18
N ILE A 110 3.39 11.15 10.54
CA ILE A 110 3.96 10.75 9.24
C ILE A 110 4.77 9.45 9.37
N GLU A 111 5.52 9.29 10.47
CA GLU A 111 6.29 8.08 10.75
C GLU A 111 5.36 6.88 11.00
N GLU A 112 4.29 7.04 11.79
CA GLU A 112 3.29 6.00 12.01
C GLU A 112 2.60 5.56 10.71
N ILE A 113 2.22 6.52 9.86
CA ILE A 113 1.67 6.22 8.52
C ILE A 113 2.68 5.41 7.70
N ALA A 114 3.96 5.80 7.71
CA ALA A 114 5.00 5.09 6.96
C ALA A 114 5.17 3.65 7.46
N ILE A 115 5.18 3.42 8.78
CA ILE A 115 5.27 2.10 9.39
C ILE A 115 4.04 1.24 9.04
N GLY A 116 2.83 1.81 9.14
CA GLY A 116 1.59 1.12 8.77
C GLY A 116 1.57 0.70 7.30
N PHE A 117 2.07 1.58 6.42
CA PHE A 117 2.20 1.28 4.99
C PHE A 117 3.24 0.20 4.71
N GLU A 118 4.40 0.22 5.38
CA GLU A 118 5.43 -0.82 5.23
C GLU A 118 4.87 -2.19 5.58
N LYS A 119 4.28 -2.32 6.78
CA LYS A 119 3.66 -3.58 7.23
C LYS A 119 2.60 -4.08 6.25
N THR A 120 1.78 -3.18 5.74
CA THR A 120 0.69 -3.55 4.82
C THR A 120 1.19 -3.96 3.45
N VAL A 121 2.25 -3.31 2.94
CA VAL A 121 2.87 -3.69 1.67
C VAL A 121 3.51 -5.07 1.79
N ASP A 122 4.21 -5.35 2.89
CA ASP A 122 4.80 -6.67 3.13
C ASP A 122 3.70 -7.74 3.20
N HIS A 123 2.64 -7.49 3.96
CA HIS A 123 1.49 -8.38 4.05
C HIS A 123 0.76 -8.59 2.71
N PHE A 124 0.64 -7.55 1.88
CA PHE A 124 0.05 -7.66 0.54
C PHE A 124 0.83 -8.64 -0.34
N TYR A 125 2.17 -8.62 -0.29
CA TYR A 125 2.98 -9.56 -1.05
C TYR A 125 2.91 -10.99 -0.49
N GLU A 126 2.80 -11.15 0.83
CA GLU A 126 2.56 -12.45 1.47
C GLU A 126 1.26 -13.08 0.96
N LEU A 127 0.14 -12.37 1.08
CA LEU A 127 -1.18 -12.84 0.63
C LEU A 127 -1.18 -13.22 -0.87
N ARG A 128 -0.52 -12.40 -1.70
CA ARG A 128 -0.40 -12.69 -3.13
C ARG A 128 0.42 -13.96 -3.39
N THR A 129 1.47 -14.17 -2.63
CA THR A 129 2.34 -15.35 -2.76
C THR A 129 1.62 -16.62 -2.29
N GLU A 130 0.84 -16.53 -1.21
CA GLU A 130 0.01 -17.64 -0.73
C GLU A 130 -1.09 -18.01 -1.73
N GLY A 131 -1.82 -17.02 -2.27
CA GLY A 131 -2.82 -17.27 -3.31
C GLY A 131 -2.23 -17.96 -4.55
N MET A 132 -1.04 -17.55 -4.99
CA MET A 132 -0.34 -18.23 -6.09
C MET A 132 0.05 -19.68 -5.76
N ARG A 133 0.42 -19.97 -4.50
CA ARG A 133 0.73 -21.34 -4.07
C ARG A 133 -0.51 -22.23 -4.07
N GLU A 134 -1.65 -21.71 -3.61
CA GLU A 134 -2.93 -22.43 -3.63
C GLU A 134 -3.38 -22.73 -5.07
N GLU A 135 -3.31 -21.75 -5.98
CA GLU A 135 -3.66 -21.95 -7.40
C GLU A 135 -2.75 -22.99 -8.08
N MET A 136 -1.45 -23.00 -7.75
CA MET A 136 -0.51 -24.00 -8.24
C MET A 136 -0.85 -25.41 -7.74
N MET A 137 -1.25 -25.54 -6.47
CA MET A 137 -1.68 -26.82 -5.90
C MET A 137 -2.92 -27.35 -6.62
N ILE A 138 -3.95 -26.53 -6.76
CA ILE A 138 -5.19 -26.88 -7.47
C ILE A 138 -4.87 -27.30 -8.91
N SER A 139 -3.98 -26.57 -9.59
CA SER A 139 -3.56 -26.89 -10.96
C SER A 139 -2.84 -28.24 -11.06
N ARG A 140 -2.00 -28.59 -10.08
CA ARG A 140 -1.35 -29.90 -10.00
C ARG A 140 -2.36 -31.01 -9.75
N GLU A 141 -3.33 -30.77 -8.86
CA GLU A 141 -4.40 -31.71 -8.55
C GLU A 141 -5.30 -31.99 -9.77
N LEU A 142 -5.67 -30.95 -10.50
CA LEU A 142 -6.44 -31.07 -11.74
C LEU A 142 -5.68 -31.82 -12.84
N ARG A 143 -4.35 -31.63 -12.97
CA ARG A 143 -3.53 -32.44 -13.88
C ARG A 143 -3.50 -33.90 -13.46
N ALA A 144 -3.27 -34.18 -12.18
CA ALA A 144 -3.26 -35.54 -11.65
C ALA A 144 -4.62 -36.25 -11.84
N GLN A 145 -5.73 -35.53 -11.67
CA GLN A 145 -7.06 -36.07 -11.97
C GLN A 145 -7.25 -36.38 -13.46
N ARG A 146 -6.83 -35.47 -14.35
CA ARG A 146 -6.89 -35.69 -15.80
C ARG A 146 -6.05 -36.90 -16.23
N GLU A 147 -4.85 -37.04 -15.69
CA GLU A 147 -3.98 -38.19 -15.94
C GLU A 147 -4.63 -39.51 -15.49
N ARG A 148 -5.23 -39.54 -14.29
CA ARG A 148 -5.99 -40.72 -13.81
C ARG A 148 -7.17 -41.07 -14.71
N MET A 149 -7.91 -40.07 -15.18
CA MET A 149 -9.03 -40.27 -16.12
C MET A 149 -8.57 -40.81 -17.48
N THR A 150 -7.46 -40.29 -18.02
CA THR A 150 -6.88 -40.81 -19.27
C THR A 150 -6.30 -42.21 -19.10
N ALA A 151 -5.77 -42.55 -17.92
CA ALA A 151 -5.30 -43.89 -17.61
C ALA A 151 -6.47 -44.88 -17.49
N HIS A 152 -7.58 -44.50 -16.84
CA HIS A 152 -8.80 -45.34 -16.77
C HIS A 152 -9.41 -45.61 -18.15
N LYS A 153 -9.52 -44.58 -19.02
CA LYS A 153 -9.99 -44.76 -20.41
C LYS A 153 -9.15 -45.71 -21.26
N ARG A 154 -7.87 -45.94 -20.91
CA ARG A 154 -7.01 -46.90 -21.61
C ARG A 154 -7.20 -48.34 -21.13
N ILE A 155 -7.79 -48.54 -19.96
CA ILE A 155 -8.04 -49.86 -19.37
C ILE A 155 -9.39 -50.40 -19.85
N ASP A 156 -10.41 -49.54 -20.02
CA ASP A 156 -11.75 -49.92 -20.48
C ASP A 156 -11.85 -50.23 -22.00
N HIS A 157 -10.76 -50.03 -22.77
CA HIS A 157 -10.69 -50.31 -24.22
C HIS A 157 -9.83 -51.54 -24.57
N LYS A 158 -9.61 -52.45 -23.61
CA LYS A 158 -9.04 -53.79 -23.85
C LYS A 158 -10.08 -54.86 -23.54
#